data_AF-A0AA47P1M0-F1
#
_entry.id   AF-A0AA47P1M0-F1
#
_cell.length_a   1.000
_cell.length_b   1.000
_cell.length_c   1.000
_cell.angle_alpha   90.00
_cell.angle_beta   90.00
_cell.angle_gamma   90.00
#
_symmetry.space_group_name_H-M   'P 1'
#
loop_
_entity.id
_entity.type
_entity.pdbx_description
1 polymer ?
#
loop_
_entity_poly.entity_id
_entity_poly.type
_entity_poly.pdbx_seq_one_letter_code
_entity_poly.pdbx_strand_id
1 'polypeptide(L)'
;MLADQILCVERSNPDCLVIVLGDVNKGNLTHDLPKYRQVIKCPTRGENILDHCYTTVRDAYHAVPRAALGHSDHVMVHLIPAYRQKIKLCKPVVRTSRKWTSEAVEVLQACLDSTDWDVFRTATNSLDEYTQRL
;
A
#
# COMPACT_ATOMS: atom_id res chain seq x y z
N MET A 1 -8.21 -21.86 -17.38
CA MET A 1 -8.23 -22.28 -15.95
C MET A 1 -8.05 -21.05 -15.05
N LEU A 2 -8.22 -21.17 -13.73
CA LEU A 2 -8.12 -20.03 -12.79
C LEU A 2 -6.81 -19.23 -12.94
N ALA A 3 -5.70 -19.90 -13.22
CA ALA A 3 -4.41 -19.26 -13.50
C ALA A 3 -4.45 -18.29 -14.70
N ASP A 4 -5.14 -18.64 -15.78
CA ASP A 4 -5.27 -17.77 -16.96
C ASP A 4 -6.03 -16.48 -16.64
N GLN A 5 -7.03 -16.56 -15.77
CA GLN A 5 -7.80 -15.39 -15.32
C GLN A 5 -6.91 -14.47 -14.49
N ILE A 6 -6.12 -15.03 -13.56
CA ILE A 6 -5.17 -14.27 -12.74
C ILE A 6 -4.14 -13.55 -13.63
N LEU A 7 -3.57 -14.26 -14.61
CA LEU A 7 -2.62 -13.69 -15.57
C LEU A 7 -3.25 -12.65 -16.51
N CYS A 8 -4.55 -12.77 -16.79
CA CYS A 8 -5.28 -11.75 -17.55
C CYS A 8 -5.44 -10.46 -16.74
N VAL A 9 -5.79 -10.58 -15.45
CA VAL A 9 -5.90 -9.44 -14.53
C VAL A 9 -4.54 -8.75 -14.35
N GLU A 10 -3.47 -9.51 -14.15
CA GLU A 10 -2.10 -8.97 -14.05
C GLU A 10 -1.68 -8.20 -15.31
N ARG A 11 -1.95 -8.76 -16.51
CA ARG A 11 -1.64 -8.09 -17.78
C ARG A 11 -2.47 -6.83 -18.02
N SER A 12 -3.70 -6.81 -17.52
CA SER A 12 -4.58 -5.65 -17.66
C SER A 12 -4.22 -4.52 -16.68
N ASN A 13 -3.44 -4.81 -15.64
CA ASN A 13 -3.09 -3.88 -14.57
C ASN A 13 -1.60 -3.98 -14.20
N PRO A 14 -0.68 -3.55 -15.09
CA PRO A 14 0.76 -3.81 -14.96
C PRO A 14 1.40 -3.21 -13.71
N ASP A 15 0.86 -2.10 -13.19
CA ASP A 15 1.39 -1.40 -12.01
C ASP A 15 0.63 -1.74 -10.71
N CYS A 16 -0.25 -2.73 -10.74
CA CYS A 16 -1.04 -3.13 -9.58
C CYS A 16 -0.52 -4.42 -8.94
N LEU A 17 -0.57 -4.46 -7.60
CA LEU A 17 -0.35 -5.68 -6.86
C LEU A 17 -1.59 -6.57 -6.91
N VAL A 18 -1.47 -7.74 -7.54
CA VAL A 18 -2.52 -8.77 -7.51
C VAL A 18 -2.28 -9.71 -6.33
N ILE A 19 -3.30 -9.84 -5.48
CA ILE A 19 -3.34 -10.80 -4.37
C ILE A 19 -4.54 -11.71 -4.59
N VAL A 20 -4.30 -13.01 -4.60
CA VAL A 20 -5.35 -14.03 -4.79
C VAL A 20 -5.58 -14.71 -3.46
N LEU A 21 -6.82 -14.70 -2.97
CA LEU A 21 -7.24 -15.25 -1.70
C LEU A 21 -8.42 -16.19 -1.91
N GLY A 22 -8.47 -17.29 -1.19
CA GLY A 22 -9.66 -18.15 -1.15
C GLY A 22 -9.41 -19.54 -0.61
N ASP A 23 -10.50 -20.28 -0.43
CA ASP A 23 -10.48 -21.70 -0.10
C ASP A 23 -10.24 -22.53 -1.37
N VAL A 24 -9.07 -23.16 -1.43
CA VAL A 24 -8.62 -23.96 -2.59
C VAL A 24 -8.86 -25.45 -2.35
N ASN A 25 -9.19 -25.85 -1.11
CA ASN A 25 -9.40 -27.22 -0.63
C ASN A 25 -8.25 -28.20 -0.95
N LYS A 26 -8.08 -28.63 -2.20
CA LYS A 26 -7.05 -29.59 -2.65
C LYS A 26 -6.14 -29.06 -3.77
N GLY A 27 -6.43 -27.90 -4.33
CA GLY A 27 -5.66 -27.34 -5.44
C GLY A 27 -4.38 -26.63 -4.96
N ASN A 28 -3.38 -26.57 -5.83
CA ASN A 28 -2.18 -25.76 -5.60
C ASN A 28 -1.82 -25.00 -6.88
N LEU A 29 -1.92 -23.67 -6.83
CA LEU A 29 -1.65 -22.80 -7.98
C LEU A 29 -0.15 -22.52 -8.18
N THR A 30 0.73 -23.03 -7.32
CA THR A 30 2.18 -22.76 -7.40
C THR A 30 2.80 -23.28 -8.70
N HIS A 31 2.28 -24.37 -9.26
CA HIS A 31 2.76 -24.93 -10.53
C HIS A 31 2.33 -24.07 -11.73
N ASP A 32 1.08 -23.63 -11.75
CA ASP A 32 0.53 -22.84 -12.86
C ASP A 32 0.97 -21.36 -12.80
N LEU A 33 1.27 -20.86 -11.60
CA LEU A 33 1.66 -19.48 -11.32
C LEU A 33 2.98 -19.42 -10.55
N PRO A 34 4.13 -19.72 -11.18
CA PRO A 34 5.43 -19.79 -10.50
C PRO A 34 5.91 -18.46 -9.90
N LYS A 35 5.37 -17.33 -10.39
CA LYS A 35 5.63 -16.00 -9.81
C LYS A 35 4.91 -15.78 -8.49
N TYR A 36 3.76 -16.42 -8.31
CA TYR A 36 2.92 -16.24 -7.15
C TYR A 36 3.34 -17.22 -6.06
N ARG A 37 3.44 -16.70 -4.84
CA ARG A 37 3.90 -17.46 -3.67
C ARG A 37 2.77 -17.59 -2.68
N GLN A 38 2.57 -18.81 -2.19
CA GLN A 38 1.63 -19.08 -1.13
C GLN A 38 2.16 -18.57 0.21
N VAL A 39 1.39 -17.70 0.87
CA VAL A 39 1.75 -17.03 2.12
C VAL A 39 1.22 -17.79 3.34
N ILE A 40 0.03 -18.38 3.25
CA ILE A 40 -0.60 -19.11 4.35
C ILE A 40 0.06 -20.48 4.47
N LYS A 41 0.67 -20.72 5.64
CA LYS A 41 1.34 -21.98 6.00
C LYS A 41 0.80 -22.60 7.29
N CYS A 42 -0.15 -21.95 7.95
CA CYS A 42 -0.79 -22.48 9.15
C CYS A 42 -2.05 -23.26 8.77
N PRO A 43 -2.44 -24.29 9.55
CA PRO A 43 -3.70 -24.99 9.35
C PRO A 43 -4.87 -24.02 9.40
N THR A 44 -5.82 -24.20 8.48
CA THR A 44 -7.02 -23.37 8.38
C THR A 44 -8.31 -24.13 8.70
N ARG A 45 -8.29 -25.46 8.61
CA ARG A 45 -9.38 -26.34 9.05
C ARG A 45 -8.81 -27.62 9.65
N GLY A 46 -8.94 -27.78 10.97
CA GLY A 46 -8.23 -28.85 11.69
C GLY A 46 -6.72 -28.75 11.44
N GLU A 47 -6.10 -29.85 11.00
CA GLU A 47 -4.67 -29.90 10.63
C GLU A 47 -4.39 -29.57 9.16
N ASN A 48 -5.43 -29.27 8.37
CA ASN A 48 -5.29 -29.03 6.93
C ASN A 48 -5.16 -27.53 6.61
N ILE A 49 -4.37 -27.22 5.59
CA ILE A 49 -4.27 -25.89 5.00
C ILE A 49 -5.13 -25.89 3.74
N LEU A 50 -6.35 -25.34 3.82
CA LEU A 50 -7.30 -25.31 2.70
C LEU A 50 -7.40 -23.91 2.10
N ASP A 51 -7.29 -22.88 2.95
CA ASP A 51 -7.29 -21.49 2.52
C ASP A 51 -5.88 -21.07 2.11
N HIS A 52 -5.78 -20.46 0.94
CA HIS A 52 -4.52 -20.03 0.37
C HIS A 52 -4.53 -18.53 0.08
N CYS A 53 -3.36 -17.93 0.19
CA CYS A 53 -3.10 -16.57 -0.23
C CYS A 53 -1.88 -16.59 -1.14
N TYR A 54 -2.03 -16.12 -2.37
CA TYR A 54 -0.98 -16.07 -3.37
C TYR A 54 -0.65 -14.61 -3.71
N THR A 55 0.63 -14.25 -3.65
CA THR A 55 1.13 -12.93 -4.04
C THR A 55 2.51 -13.02 -4.67
N THR A 56 2.84 -12.08 -5.54
CA THR A 56 4.15 -11.98 -6.21
C THR A 56 5.24 -11.40 -5.30
N VAL A 57 4.86 -10.72 -4.21
CA VAL A 57 5.80 -10.05 -3.30
C VAL A 57 6.27 -11.03 -2.23
N ARG A 58 7.59 -11.26 -2.20
CA ARG A 58 8.22 -12.15 -1.21
C ARG A 58 8.10 -11.56 0.18
N ASP A 59 7.77 -12.42 1.14
CA ASP A 59 7.70 -12.08 2.56
C ASP A 59 6.87 -10.82 2.85
N ALA A 60 5.85 -10.54 2.03
CA ALA A 60 5.02 -9.36 2.17
C ALA A 60 4.14 -9.40 3.43
N TYR A 61 3.68 -10.59 3.79
CA TYR A 61 2.77 -10.80 4.91
C TYR A 61 3.18 -12.02 5.73
N HIS A 62 2.88 -11.95 7.02
CA HIS A 62 2.91 -13.06 7.95
C HIS A 62 1.47 -13.49 8.26
N ALA A 63 1.15 -14.75 7.98
CA ALA A 63 -0.16 -15.33 8.25
C ALA A 63 -0.25 -15.81 9.70
N VAL A 64 -1.23 -15.29 10.45
CA VAL A 64 -1.48 -15.69 11.84
C VAL A 64 -2.90 -16.23 11.97
N PRO A 65 -3.09 -17.47 12.45
CA PRO A 65 -4.42 -18.01 12.70
C PRO A 65 -5.10 -17.28 13.87
N ARG A 66 -6.40 -17.07 13.75
CA ARG A 66 -7.29 -16.43 14.72
C ARG A 66 -8.51 -17.33 14.94
N ALA A 67 -9.23 -17.06 16.02
CA ALA A 67 -10.47 -17.78 16.32
C ALA A 67 -11.40 -17.77 15.09
N ALA A 68 -12.10 -18.88 14.88
CA ALA A 68 -13.11 -18.98 13.84
C ALA A 68 -14.21 -17.93 14.05
N LEU A 69 -14.78 -17.46 12.97
CA LEU A 69 -15.90 -16.53 13.04
C LEU A 69 -17.20 -17.31 13.24
N GLY A 70 -17.89 -17.06 14.37
CA GLY A 70 -19.14 -17.74 14.69
C GLY A 70 -18.96 -19.26 14.81
N HIS A 71 -19.77 -20.03 14.07
CA HIS A 71 -19.74 -21.49 14.04
C HIS A 71 -18.98 -22.07 12.84
N SER A 72 -18.09 -21.28 12.24
CA SER A 72 -17.23 -21.75 11.15
C SER A 72 -16.29 -22.85 11.64
N ASP A 73 -16.12 -23.90 10.84
CA ASP A 73 -15.10 -24.92 11.05
C ASP A 73 -13.74 -24.54 10.45
N HIS A 74 -13.69 -23.44 9.68
CA HIS A 74 -12.46 -22.77 9.28
C HIS A 74 -12.06 -21.69 10.29
N VAL A 75 -10.76 -21.63 10.59
CA VAL A 75 -10.15 -20.55 11.39
C VAL A 75 -9.97 -19.30 10.53
N MET A 76 -10.05 -18.13 11.14
CA MET A 76 -9.71 -16.90 10.43
C MET A 76 -8.20 -16.76 10.28
N VAL A 77 -7.72 -16.30 9.13
CA VAL A 77 -6.29 -16.02 8.92
C VAL A 77 -6.08 -14.52 8.82
N HIS A 78 -5.29 -13.97 9.74
CA HIS A 78 -4.90 -12.57 9.73
C HIS A 78 -3.54 -12.42 9.03
N LEU A 79 -3.52 -11.76 7.87
CA LEU A 79 -2.30 -11.41 7.13
C LEU A 79 -1.72 -10.09 7.65
N ILE A 80 -0.67 -10.18 8.46
CA ILE A 80 0.02 -9.00 9.01
C ILE A 80 1.13 -8.60 8.04
N PRO A 81 1.17 -7.35 7.53
CA PRO A 81 2.27 -6.90 6.68
C PRO A 81 3.61 -7.05 7.41
N ALA A 82 4.57 -7.75 6.79
CA ALA A 82 5.92 -7.87 7.34
C ALA A 82 6.75 -6.59 7.15
N TYR A 83 6.28 -5.69 6.27
CA TYR A 83 6.93 -4.42 6.01
C TYR A 83 7.00 -3.57 7.29
N ARG A 84 8.23 -3.25 7.72
CA ARG A 84 8.48 -2.22 8.72
C ARG A 84 8.66 -0.89 8.02
N GLN A 85 7.90 0.13 8.44
CA GLN A 85 8.02 1.49 7.91
C GLN A 85 9.47 1.98 7.96
N LYS A 86 9.94 2.64 6.88
CA LYS A 86 11.29 3.23 6.79
C LYS A 86 11.64 4.11 8.00
N ILE A 87 10.68 4.87 8.52
CA ILE A 87 10.85 5.73 9.70
C ILE A 87 11.23 4.92 10.95
N LYS A 88 10.74 3.68 11.08
CA LYS A 88 11.05 2.78 12.20
C LYS A 88 12.34 1.97 11.97
N LEU A 89 12.86 1.95 10.74
CA LEU A 89 14.11 1.27 10.36
C LEU A 89 15.32 2.20 10.44
N CYS A 90 15.14 3.49 10.15
CA CYS A 90 16.21 4.47 10.20
C CYS A 90 16.36 5.00 11.63
N LYS A 91 17.59 4.99 12.15
CA LYS A 91 17.89 5.71 13.39
C LYS A 91 17.53 7.20 13.19
N PRO A 92 16.94 7.86 14.21
CA PRO A 92 16.64 9.28 14.10
C PRO A 92 17.91 10.04 13.73
N VAL A 93 17.90 10.76 12.61
CA VAL A 93 19.01 11.64 12.22
C VAL A 93 18.66 13.03 12.71
N VAL A 94 19.45 13.56 13.64
CA VAL A 94 19.35 14.96 14.05
C VAL A 94 19.81 15.81 12.87
N ARG A 95 18.89 16.56 12.27
CA ARG A 95 19.20 17.54 11.24
C ARG A 95 19.03 18.93 11.85
N THR A 96 20.11 19.70 11.85
CA THR A 96 20.07 21.11 12.23
C THR A 96 19.42 21.88 11.08
N SER A 97 18.19 22.34 11.28
CA SER A 97 17.54 23.27 10.34
C SER A 97 17.87 24.70 10.75
N ARG A 98 18.07 25.57 9.76
CA ARG A 98 18.15 27.01 10.02
C ARG A 98 16.75 27.50 10.37
N LYS A 99 16.56 27.95 11.60
CA LYS A 99 15.34 28.64 12.01
C LYS A 99 15.42 30.07 11.50
N TRP A 100 14.36 30.55 10.86
CA TRP A 100 14.28 31.94 10.42
C TRP A 100 14.24 32.84 11.64
N THR A 101 14.98 33.95 11.60
CA THR A 101 14.88 35.01 12.60
C THR A 101 13.55 35.72 12.47
N SER A 102 13.06 36.37 13.54
CA SER A 102 11.82 37.16 13.47
C SER A 102 11.88 38.23 12.39
N GLU A 103 13.04 38.89 12.27
CA GLU A 103 13.33 39.87 11.22
C GLU A 103 13.21 39.26 9.81
N ALA A 104 13.77 38.07 9.57
CA ALA A 104 13.66 37.41 8.28
C ALA A 104 12.21 37.02 7.93
N VAL A 105 11.39 36.72 8.94
CA VAL A 105 9.96 36.45 8.76
C VAL A 105 9.21 37.74 8.41
N GLU A 106 9.48 38.84 9.11
CA GLU A 106 8.87 40.14 8.83
C GLU A 106 9.24 40.67 7.43
N VAL A 107 10.50 40.52 7.03
CA VAL A 107 10.97 40.87 5.69
C VAL A 107 10.27 40.04 4.62
N LEU A 108 10.16 38.72 4.83
CA LEU A 108 9.42 37.84 3.91
C LEU A 108 7.95 38.26 3.80
N GLN A 109 7.31 38.55 4.93
CA GLN A 109 5.92 38.97 4.98
C GLN A 109 5.72 40.28 4.20
N ALA A 110 6.57 41.28 4.43
CA ALA A 110 6.54 42.53 3.68
C ALA A 110 6.78 42.33 2.17
N CYS A 111 7.65 41.38 1.78
CA CYS A 111 7.85 41.02 0.38
C CYS A 111 6.60 40.37 -0.23
N LEU A 112 5.93 39.46 0.47
CA LEU A 112 4.72 38.80 -0.02
C LEU A 112 3.54 39.78 -0.10
N ASP A 113 3.43 40.71 0.86
CA ASP A 113 2.38 41.72 0.89
C ASP A 113 2.55 42.77 -0.23
N SER A 114 3.78 43.04 -0.64
CA SER A 114 4.11 43.96 -1.74
C SER A 114 4.20 43.28 -3.11
N THR A 115 4.11 41.95 -3.16
CA THR A 115 4.11 41.21 -4.42
C THR A 115 2.78 41.41 -5.13
N ASP A 116 2.82 41.84 -6.39
CA ASP A 116 1.63 41.95 -7.24
C ASP A 116 1.16 40.55 -7.67
N TRP A 117 0.22 40.00 -6.89
CA TRP A 117 -0.39 38.70 -7.17
C TRP A 117 -1.41 38.75 -8.33
N ASP A 118 -1.84 39.94 -8.79
CA ASP A 118 -2.74 40.08 -9.94
C ASP A 118 -2.09 39.64 -11.25
N VAL A 119 -0.76 39.64 -11.33
CA VAL A 119 0.00 39.11 -12.48
C VAL A 119 -0.33 37.63 -12.74
N PHE A 120 -0.54 36.84 -11.68
CA PHE A 120 -0.93 35.42 -11.83
C PHE A 120 -2.38 35.25 -12.29
N ARG A 121 -3.26 36.19 -11.90
CA ARG A 121 -4.67 36.22 -12.30
C ARG A 121 -4.86 36.69 -13.74
N THR A 122 -4.01 37.60 -14.21
CA THR A 122 -4.06 38.12 -15.59
C THR A 122 -3.37 37.21 -16.60
N ALA A 123 -2.43 36.36 -16.16
CA ALA A 123 -1.77 35.38 -17.01
C ALA A 123 -2.57 34.08 -17.23
N THR A 124 -3.73 33.90 -16.60
CA THR A 124 -4.54 32.67 -16.67
C THR A 124 -6.00 32.95 -17.03
N ASN A 125 -6.55 32.20 -18.00
CA ASN A 125 -7.91 32.40 -18.55
C ASN A 125 -9.00 31.54 -17.87
N SER A 126 -8.70 30.85 -16.76
CA SER A 126 -9.66 29.95 -16.10
C SER A 126 -9.38 29.77 -14.61
N LEU A 127 -10.43 29.87 -13.79
CA LEU A 127 -10.39 29.71 -12.33
C LEU A 127 -10.37 28.23 -11.88
N ASP A 128 -10.76 27.28 -12.75
CA ASP A 128 -10.72 25.84 -12.48
C ASP A 128 -9.28 25.29 -12.45
N GLU A 129 -8.34 25.96 -13.14
CA GLU A 129 -6.92 25.63 -13.10
C GLU A 129 -6.26 26.08 -11.77
N TYR A 130 -6.90 26.99 -11.04
CA TYR A 130 -6.37 27.61 -9.83
C TYR A 130 -6.76 26.85 -8.54
N THR A 131 -7.87 26.10 -8.55
CA THR A 131 -8.42 25.45 -7.33
C THR A 131 -8.20 23.93 -7.27
N GLN A 132 -7.60 23.31 -8.28
CA GLN A 132 -7.19 21.89 -8.25
C GLN A 132 -5.93 21.59 -7.39
N ARG A 133 -5.41 22.58 -6.66
CA ARG A 133 -4.28 22.45 -5.73
C ARG A 133 -4.51 23.19 -4.41
N LEU A 134 -5.64 22.91 -3.75
CA LEU A 134 -5.75 22.96 -2.30
C LEU A 134 -5.83 21.52 -1.78
#